data_AF-A0A1E5L0G7-F1
#
_entry.id   AF-A0A1E5L0G7-F1
#
_cell.length_a   1.000
_cell.length_b   1.000
_cell.length_c   1.000
_cell.angle_alpha   90.00
_cell.angle_beta   90.00
_cell.angle_gamma   90.00
#
_symmetry.space_group_name_H-M   'P 1'
#
loop_
_entity.id
_entity.type
_entity.pdbx_description
1 polymer ?
#
loop_
_entity_poly.entity_id
_entity_poly.type
_entity_poly.pdbx_seq_one_letter_code
_entity_poly.pdbx_strand_id
1 'polypeptide(L)' 'MNKKFRVRRYVRQFLQENRSKKLVQLDISTLSDSQTTVAVRMMHKLIVNSRKNNQSVSIKTH' A
#
# COMPACT_ATOMS: atom_id res chain seq x y z
N MET A 1 19.07 14.67 -10.58
CA MET A 1 18.33 13.54 -11.21
C MET A 1 17.01 13.35 -10.46
N ASN A 2 15.90 13.88 -10.99
CA ASN A 2 14.59 13.81 -10.34
C ASN A 2 14.03 12.38 -10.52
N LYS A 3 14.31 11.47 -9.58
CA LYS A 3 13.81 10.08 -9.63
C LYS A 3 12.29 10.14 -9.46
N LYS A 4 11.55 10.12 -10.58
CA LYS A 4 10.08 10.09 -10.60
C LYS A 4 9.59 9.07 -9.57
N PHE A 5 8.77 9.52 -8.60
CA PHE A 5 8.22 8.65 -7.57
C PHE A 5 7.42 7.51 -8.22
N ARG A 6 7.82 6.26 -7.94
CA ARG A 6 7.21 5.07 -8.53
C ARG A 6 6.29 4.42 -7.51
N VAL A 7 5.03 4.82 -7.50
CA VAL A 7 3.95 4.27 -6.63
C VAL A 7 4.00 2.75 -6.56
N ARG A 8 4.17 2.06 -7.71
CA ARG A 8 4.21 0.60 -7.74
C ARG A 8 5.37 0.00 -6.96
N ARG A 9 6.54 0.63 -7.00
CA ARG A 9 7.72 0.18 -6.25
C ARG A 9 7.51 0.43 -4.76
N TYR A 10 7.03 1.61 -4.40
CA TYR A 10 6.71 1.98 -3.04
C TYR A 10 5.73 0.99 -2.40
N VAL A 11 4.58 0.74 -3.05
CA VAL A 11 3.57 -0.19 -2.52
C VAL A 11 4.14 -1.61 -2.36
N ARG A 12 4.87 -2.14 -3.35
CA ARG A 12 5.47 -3.49 -3.25
C ARG A 12 6.42 -3.61 -2.06
N GLN A 13 7.31 -2.62 -1.90
CA GLN A 13 8.25 -2.60 -0.80
C GLN A 13 7.52 -2.54 0.54
N PHE A 14 6.50 -1.68 0.64
CA PHE A 14 5.63 -1.60 1.82
C PHE A 14 4.96 -2.94 2.14
N LEU A 15 4.45 -3.68 1.14
CA LEU A 15 3.85 -5.01 1.39
C LEU A 15 4.88 -6.02 1.93
N GLN A 16 6.10 -5.97 1.42
CA GLN A 16 7.18 -6.88 1.81
C GLN A 16 7.63 -6.62 3.25
N GLU A 17 7.86 -5.35 3.59
CA GLU A 17 8.30 -4.93 4.94
C GLU A 17 7.25 -5.21 6.02
N ASN A 18 5.97 -5.27 5.65
CA ASN A 18 4.88 -5.45 6.59
C ASN A 18 4.26 -6.87 6.52
N ARG A 19 4.86 -7.80 5.77
CA ARG A 19 4.33 -9.17 5.55
C ARG A 19 4.08 -9.95 6.84
N SER A 20 4.82 -9.71 7.90
CA SER A 20 4.69 -10.40 9.20
C SER A 20 3.87 -9.63 10.23
N LYS A 21 3.51 -8.37 9.96
CA LYS A 21 2.82 -7.53 10.94
C LYS A 21 1.33 -7.86 11.01
N LYS A 22 0.77 -7.90 12.21
CA LYS A 22 -0.67 -8.15 12.42
C LYS A 22 -1.53 -6.97 11.99
N LEU A 23 -1.01 -5.75 12.11
CA LEU A 23 -1.64 -4.50 11.69
C LEU A 23 -0.73 -3.81 10.66
N VAL A 24 -1.31 -3.44 9.53
CA VAL A 24 -0.62 -2.72 8.45
C VAL A 24 -1.41 -1.47 8.13
N GLN A 25 -0.79 -0.30 8.28
CA GLN A 25 -1.40 0.98 7.97
C GLN A 25 -0.64 1.67 6.85
N LEU A 26 -1.31 1.87 5.71
CA LEU A 26 -0.75 2.60 4.59
C LEU A 26 -1.34 4.01 4.56
N ASP A 27 -0.47 5.01 4.66
CA ASP A 27 -0.83 6.41 4.41
C ASP A 27 -0.53 6.77 2.95
N ILE A 28 -1.58 7.17 2.22
CA ILE A 28 -1.49 7.66 0.84
C ILE A 28 -1.99 9.10 0.68
N SER A 29 -2.14 9.83 1.79
CA SER A 29 -2.61 11.23 1.79
C SER A 29 -1.74 12.18 0.96
N THR A 30 -0.47 11.84 0.75
CA THR A 30 0.48 12.65 -0.03
C THR A 30 0.52 12.30 -1.53
N LEU A 31 -0.27 11.32 -1.98
CA LEU A 31 -0.33 10.90 -3.37
C LEU A 31 -1.33 11.74 -4.16
N SER A 32 -0.99 12.05 -5.42
CA SER A 32 -1.97 12.64 -6.36
C SER A 32 -3.08 11.64 -6.70
N ASP A 33 -4.22 12.09 -7.21
CA ASP A 33 -5.37 11.22 -7.54
C ASP A 33 -5.01 10.04 -8.47
N SER A 34 -4.19 10.32 -9.49
CA SER A 34 -3.67 9.29 -10.41
C SER A 34 -2.78 8.25 -9.70
N GLN A 35 -2.01 8.68 -8.70
CA GLN A 35 -1.15 7.83 -7.90
C GLN A 35 -1.95 7.04 -6.86
N THR A 36 -2.93 7.67 -6.21
CA THR A 36 -3.90 7.04 -5.29
C THR A 36 -4.64 5.91 -5.99
N THR A 37 -5.14 6.13 -7.21
CA THR A 37 -5.82 5.10 -8.00
C THR A 37 -4.93 3.88 -8.22
N VAL A 38 -3.66 4.10 -8.55
CA VAL A 38 -2.68 3.02 -8.72
C VAL A 38 -2.37 2.32 -7.39
N ALA A 39 -2.21 3.08 -6.30
CA ALA A 39 -1.93 2.53 -4.98
C ALA A 39 -3.08 1.65 -4.47
N VAL A 40 -4.33 2.12 -4.58
CA VAL A 40 -5.52 1.39 -4.17
C VAL A 40 -5.67 0.08 -4.97
N ARG A 41 -5.49 0.11 -6.29
CA ARG A 41 -5.51 -1.10 -7.13
C ARG A 41 -4.47 -2.13 -6.69
N MET A 42 -3.29 -1.68 -6.26
CA MET A 42 -2.25 -2.58 -5.77
C MET A 42 -2.53 -3.10 -4.36
N MET A 43 -3.13 -2.27 -3.50
CA MET A 43 -3.52 -2.64 -2.15
C MET A 43 -4.65 -3.66 -2.11
N HIS A 44 -5.48 -3.75 -3.14
CA HIS A 44 -6.48 -4.82 -3.26
C HIS A 44 -5.84 -6.23 -3.13
N LYS A 45 -4.66 -6.45 -3.72
CA LYS A 45 -3.92 -7.71 -3.57
C LYS A 45 -3.44 -7.93 -2.13
N LEU A 46 -3.06 -6.85 -1.43
CA LEU A 46 -2.68 -6.93 -0.02
C LEU A 46 -3.87 -7.34 0.84
N ILE A 47 -5.04 -6.71 0.66
CA ILE A 47 -6.24 -7.01 1.45
C ILE A 47 -6.64 -8.48 1.30
N VAL A 48 -6.56 -9.04 0.09
CA VAL A 48 -6.85 -10.46 -0.14
C VAL A 48 -5.85 -11.36 0.59
N ASN A 49 -4.55 -11.04 0.55
CA ASN A 49 -3.53 -11.80 1.27
C ASN A 49 -3.61 -11.61 2.80
N SER A 50 -4.00 -10.42 3.26
CA SER A 50 -4.09 -10.08 4.68
C SER A 50 -5.18 -10.91 5.36
N ARG A 51 -6.32 -11.12 4.69
CA ARG A 51 -7.39 -12.02 5.16
C ARG A 51 -6.89 -13.45 5.39
N LYS A 52 -6.05 -13.98 4.50
CA LYS A 52 -5.46 -15.32 4.65
C LYS A 52 -4.49 -15.42 5.83
N ASN A 53 -3.82 -14.31 6.16
CA ASN A 53 -2.83 -14.23 7.22
C ASN A 53 -3.38 -13.65 8.53
N ASN A 54 -4.69 -13.45 8.64
CA ASN A 54 -5.35 -12.81 9.79
C ASN A 54 -4.76 -11.43 10.15
N GLN A 55 -4.43 -10.65 9.10
CA GLN A 55 -3.84 -9.32 9.19
C GLN A 55 -4.88 -8.24 8.91
N SER A 56 -4.93 -7.23 9.78
CA SER A 56 -5.75 -6.04 9.63
C SER A 56 -5.02 -5.00 8.78
N VAL A 57 -5.68 -4.49 7.75
CA VAL A 57 -5.16 -3.46 6.85
C VAL A 57 -6.00 -2.19 7.00
N SER A 58 -5.35 -1.06 7.23
CA SER A 58 -5.95 0.28 7.22
C SER A 58 -5.31 1.12 6.12
N ILE A 59 -6.12 1.85 5.37
CA ILE A 59 -5.66 2.76 4.32
C ILE A 59 -6.16 4.16 4.68
N LYS A 60 -5.24 5.09 4.91
CA LYS A 60 -5.55 6.49 5.18
C LYS A 60 -5.44 7.29 3.88
N THR A 61 -6.55 7.90 3.46
CA THR A 61 -6.67 8.60 2.17
C THR A 61 -6.88 10.11 2.27
N HIS A 62 -7.11 10.66 3.47
CA HIS A 62 -7.28 12.09 3.75
C HIS A 62 -6.71 12.45 5.12
#